data_AF-A0A511QXK1-F1
#
_entry.id   AF-A0A511QXK1-F1
#
_cell.length_a   1.000
_cell.length_b   1.000
_cell.length_c   1.000
_cell.angle_alpha   90.00
_cell.angle_beta   90.00
_cell.angle_gamma   90.00
#
_symmetry.space_group_name_H-M   'P 1'
#
loop_
_entity.id
_entity.type
_entity.pdbx_description
1 polymer ?
#
loop_
_entity_poly.entity_id
_entity_poly.type
_entity_poly.pdbx_seq_one_letter_code
_entity_poly.pdbx_strand_id
1 'polypeptide(L)'
;MLGAFFRRSLAPDRLARTLIYAGIAGFIWFFFIQPSPFGSTLSVTTLVGAGLVQYGSDKPFVIPLYIYVLAALVLAQLVGLVLGAGGQLEAALLGSALGLGLPYLAYRLGGKA
;
A
#
# COMPACT_ATOMS: atom_id res chain seq x y z
N MET A 1 13.29 -17.87 -19.71
CA MET A 1 11.87 -17.88 -19.26
C MET A 1 11.61 -17.06 -18.00
N LEU A 2 12.47 -17.10 -16.95
CA LEU A 2 12.27 -16.29 -15.73
C LEU A 2 12.13 -14.78 -15.98
N GLY A 3 12.96 -14.19 -16.84
CA GLY A 3 12.96 -12.73 -17.07
C GLY A 3 11.64 -12.17 -17.64
N ALA A 4 10.92 -12.95 -18.45
CA ALA A 4 9.62 -12.54 -18.99
C ALA A 4 8.52 -12.62 -17.92
N PHE A 5 8.57 -13.61 -17.02
CA PHE A 5 7.66 -13.71 -15.89
C PHE A 5 7.84 -12.53 -14.93
N PHE A 6 9.09 -12.21 -14.55
CA PHE A 6 9.39 -11.05 -13.71
C PHE A 6 8.97 -9.72 -14.36
N ARG A 7 9.23 -9.51 -15.65
CA ARG A 7 8.73 -8.30 -16.35
C ARG A 7 7.20 -8.20 -16.32
N ARG A 8 6.48 -9.33 -16.41
CA ARG A 8 5.02 -9.36 -16.43
C ARG A 8 4.40 -9.28 -15.03
N SER A 9 5.09 -9.75 -13.99
CA SER A 9 4.65 -9.64 -12.59
C SER A 9 4.99 -8.27 -12.00
N LEU A 10 6.10 -7.66 -12.43
CA LEU A 10 6.53 -6.31 -12.03
C LEU A 10 5.85 -5.20 -12.85
N ALA A 11 4.84 -5.53 -13.66
CA ALA A 11 4.02 -4.49 -14.26
C ALA A 11 3.38 -3.66 -13.12
N PRO A 12 3.60 -2.33 -13.07
CA PRO A 12 3.24 -1.53 -11.90
C PRO A 12 1.75 -1.59 -11.55
N ASP A 13 0.87 -1.67 -12.55
CA ASP A 13 -0.57 -1.88 -12.36
C ASP A 13 -0.89 -3.24 -11.69
N ARG A 14 -0.24 -4.33 -12.14
CA ARG A 14 -0.43 -5.66 -11.54
C ARG A 14 0.12 -5.72 -10.13
N LEU A 15 1.26 -5.08 -9.87
CA LEU A 15 1.86 -5.02 -8.55
C LEU A 15 0.95 -4.23 -7.59
N ALA A 16 0.47 -3.06 -7.99
CA ALA A 16 -0.51 -2.28 -7.23
C ALA A 16 -1.76 -3.11 -6.91
N ARG A 17 -2.35 -3.77 -7.91
CA ARG A 17 -3.53 -4.63 -7.72
C ARG A 17 -3.25 -5.82 -6.78
N THR A 18 -2.06 -6.43 -6.89
CA THR A 18 -1.64 -7.53 -6.01
C THR A 18 -1.50 -7.05 -4.58
N LEU A 19 -0.91 -5.87 -4.35
CA LEU A 19 -0.77 -5.27 -3.03
C LEU A 19 -2.13 -4.88 -2.43
N ILE A 20 -3.08 -4.42 -3.25
CA ILE A 20 -4.46 -4.20 -2.81
C ILE A 20 -5.05 -5.53 -2.31
N TYR A 21 -5.02 -6.60 -3.10
CA TYR A 21 -5.56 -7.89 -2.66
C TYR A 21 -4.83 -8.46 -1.44
N ALA A 22 -3.51 -8.32 -1.37
CA ALA A 22 -2.72 -8.71 -0.22
C ALA A 22 -3.11 -7.91 1.03
N GLY A 23 -3.38 -6.60 0.90
CA GLY A 23 -3.87 -5.76 1.99
C GLY A 23 -5.30 -6.14 2.43
N ILE A 24 -6.20 -6.52 1.52
CA ILE A 24 -7.53 -7.06 1.89
C ILE A 24 -7.35 -8.36 2.69
N ALA A 25 -6.60 -9.31 2.15
CA ALA A 25 -6.38 -10.61 2.78
C ALA A 25 -5.66 -10.47 4.14
N GLY A 26 -4.64 -9.61 4.20
CA GLY A 26 -3.91 -9.29 5.42
C GLY A 26 -4.80 -8.63 6.47
N PHE A 27 -5.67 -7.69 6.08
CA PHE A 27 -6.63 -7.10 7.01
C PHE A 27 -7.58 -8.15 7.56
N ILE A 28 -8.16 -9.01 6.71
CA ILE A 28 -9.06 -10.08 7.16
C ILE A 28 -8.34 -11.00 8.16
N TRP A 29 -7.11 -11.42 7.84
CA TRP A 29 -6.31 -12.28 8.71
C TRP A 29 -5.99 -11.62 10.05
N PHE A 30 -5.39 -10.43 10.03
CA PHE A 30 -4.92 -9.75 11.23
C PHE A 30 -6.02 -9.09 12.06
N PHE A 31 -7.23 -8.93 11.50
CA PHE A 31 -8.36 -8.41 12.24
C PHE A 31 -9.22 -9.53 12.85
N PHE A 32 -9.51 -10.60 12.08
CA PHE A 32 -10.46 -11.63 12.50
C PHE A 32 -9.81 -12.92 13.02
N ILE A 33 -8.67 -13.34 12.45
CA ILE A 33 -8.11 -14.67 12.70
C ILE A 33 -6.99 -14.59 13.74
N GLN A 34 -6.03 -13.69 13.54
CA GLN A 34 -4.91 -13.45 14.45
C GLN A 34 -4.82 -11.95 14.78
N PRO A 35 -5.60 -11.47 15.77
CA PRO A 35 -5.68 -10.05 16.11
C PRO A 35 -4.31 -9.40 16.29
N SER A 36 -3.98 -8.48 15.39
CA SER A 36 -2.73 -7.71 15.39
C SER A 36 -3.02 -6.28 14.94
N PRO A 37 -2.97 -5.29 15.87
CA PRO A 37 -3.11 -3.88 15.52
C PRO A 37 -2.08 -3.44 14.48
N PHE A 38 -0.83 -3.92 14.62
CA PHE A 38 0.23 -3.66 13.67
C PHE A 38 -0.11 -4.22 12.28
N GLY A 39 -0.46 -5.51 12.21
CA GLY A 39 -0.73 -6.19 10.94
C GLY A 39 -1.95 -5.62 10.21
N SER A 40 -3.01 -5.27 10.93
CA SER A 40 -4.22 -4.66 10.36
C SER A 40 -3.95 -3.24 9.83
N THR A 41 -3.27 -2.39 10.60
CA THR A 41 -2.89 -1.04 10.14
C THR A 41 -1.96 -1.10 8.93
N LEU A 42 -0.95 -1.99 8.95
CA LEU A 42 -0.04 -2.19 7.82
C LEU A 42 -0.80 -2.64 6.57
N SER A 43 -1.74 -3.58 6.71
CA SER A 43 -2.52 -4.11 5.60
C SER A 43 -3.41 -3.05 4.95
N VAL A 44 -4.11 -2.25 5.77
CA VAL A 44 -5.00 -1.19 5.29
C VAL A 44 -4.21 -0.07 4.62
N THR A 45 -3.12 0.40 5.24
CA THR A 45 -2.32 1.49 4.65
C THR A 45 -1.55 1.04 3.40
N THR A 46 -1.14 -0.23 3.31
CA THR A 46 -0.60 -0.82 2.07
C THR A 46 -1.64 -0.83 0.96
N LEU A 47 -2.87 -1.27 1.27
CA LEU A 47 -3.97 -1.30 0.31
C LEU A 47 -4.29 0.11 -0.22
N VAL A 48 -4.45 1.08 0.68
CA VAL A 48 -4.80 2.45 0.29
C VAL A 48 -3.63 3.10 -0.45
N GLY A 49 -2.39 2.88 0.00
CA GLY A 49 -1.20 3.34 -0.70
C GLY A 49 -1.11 2.78 -2.12
N ALA A 50 -1.34 1.48 -2.30
CA ALA A 50 -1.31 0.85 -3.63
C ALA A 50 -2.42 1.35 -4.56
N GLY A 51 -3.58 1.73 -4.02
CA GLY A 51 -4.68 2.32 -4.79
C GLY A 51 -4.49 3.79 -5.16
N LEU A 52 -3.50 4.49 -4.58
CA LEU A 52 -3.34 5.93 -4.75
C LEU A 52 -2.94 6.34 -6.16
N VAL A 53 -2.18 5.51 -6.86
CA VAL A 53 -1.68 5.81 -8.21
C VAL A 53 -2.17 4.75 -9.19
N GLN A 54 -2.80 5.18 -10.27
CA GLN A 54 -3.17 4.32 -11.39
C GLN A 54 -2.06 4.33 -12.45
N TYR A 55 -1.60 3.14 -12.84
CA TYR A 55 -0.49 2.94 -13.78
C TYR A 55 -0.94 2.40 -15.16
N GLY A 56 -2.23 2.49 -15.48
CA GLY A 56 -2.82 1.90 -16.70
C GLY A 56 -2.72 2.75 -17.98
N SER A 57 -2.18 3.97 -17.93
CA SER A 57 -2.02 4.88 -19.06
C SER A 57 -0.57 5.34 -19.21
N ASP A 58 -0.24 6.05 -20.30
CA ASP A 58 1.11 6.56 -20.60
C ASP A 58 1.73 7.40 -19.46
N LYS A 59 0.91 7.94 -18.55
CA LYS A 59 1.35 8.71 -17.38
C LYS A 59 0.64 8.25 -16.11
N PRO A 60 1.36 7.98 -15.01
CA PRO A 60 0.75 7.65 -13.73
C PRO A 60 -0.21 8.76 -13.28
N PHE A 61 -1.43 8.39 -12.92
CA PHE A 61 -2.44 9.32 -12.42
C PHE A 61 -2.67 9.11 -10.93
N VAL A 62 -2.55 10.18 -10.15
CA VAL A 62 -2.79 10.16 -8.71
C VAL A 62 -4.27 10.38 -8.43
N ILE A 63 -4.90 9.50 -7.66
CA ILE A 63 -6.31 9.62 -7.25
C ILE A 63 -6.37 10.50 -5.99
N PRO A 64 -6.95 11.73 -6.04
CA PRO A 64 -6.94 12.65 -4.90
C PRO A 64 -7.60 12.08 -3.65
N LEU A 65 -8.72 11.35 -3.82
CA LEU A 65 -9.42 10.73 -2.70
C LEU A 65 -8.50 9.84 -1.86
N TYR A 66 -7.67 9.03 -2.50
CA TYR A 66 -6.78 8.09 -1.81
C TYR A 66 -5.63 8.81 -1.09
N ILE A 67 -5.20 9.99 -1.57
CA ILE A 67 -4.26 10.84 -0.81
C ILE A 67 -4.89 11.24 0.52
N TYR A 68 -6.11 11.79 0.49
CA TYR A 68 -6.77 12.25 1.71
C TYR A 68 -7.06 11.10 2.68
N VAL A 69 -7.49 9.94 2.16
CA VAL A 69 -7.71 8.74 2.99
C VAL A 69 -6.40 8.27 3.62
N LEU A 70 -5.31 8.16 2.86
CA LEU A 70 -4.03 7.73 3.40
C LEU A 70 -3.49 8.71 4.45
N ALA A 71 -3.58 10.01 4.17
CA ALA A 71 -3.18 11.06 5.11
C ALA A 71 -4.01 11.00 6.40
N ALA A 72 -5.34 10.83 6.29
CA ALA A 72 -6.23 10.69 7.44
C ALA A 72 -5.90 9.43 8.26
N LEU A 73 -5.58 8.31 7.60
CA LEU A 73 -5.18 7.07 8.28
C LEU A 73 -3.87 7.25 9.05
N VAL A 74 -2.84 7.82 8.43
CA VAL A 74 -1.54 8.09 9.10
C VAL A 74 -1.73 9.06 10.26
N LEU A 75 -2.49 10.13 10.05
CA LEU A 75 -2.78 11.11 11.10
C LEU A 75 -3.56 10.49 12.26
N ALA A 76 -4.54 9.63 11.97
CA ALA A 76 -5.29 8.92 13.02
C ALA A 76 -4.36 8.02 13.86
N GLN A 77 -3.40 7.33 13.24
CA GLN A 77 -2.42 6.54 13.98
C GLN A 77 -1.45 7.42 14.79
N LEU A 78 -1.04 8.57 14.26
CA LEU A 78 -0.22 9.53 15.00
C LEU A 78 -0.97 10.09 16.23
N VAL A 79 -2.21 10.52 16.05
CA VAL A 79 -3.06 11.02 17.14
C VAL A 79 -3.29 9.93 18.17
N GLY A 80 -3.62 8.71 17.74
CA GLY A 80 -3.77 7.56 18.64
C GLY A 80 -2.49 7.22 19.40
N LEU A 81 -1.32 7.41 18.80
CA LEU A 81 -0.03 7.22 19.47
C LEU A 81 0.20 8.31 20.53
N VAL A 82 -0.01 9.58 20.19
CA VAL A 82 0.18 10.74 21.09
C VAL A 82 -0.78 10.70 22.28
N LEU A 83 -2.02 10.25 22.06
CA LEU A 83 -3.04 10.15 23.11
C LEU A 83 -2.96 8.85 23.92
N GLY A 84 -2.01 7.95 23.63
CA GLY A 84 -1.90 6.67 24.32
C GLY A 84 -3.01 5.66 24.01
N ALA A 85 -3.76 5.87 22.92
CA ALA A 85 -4.86 5.01 22.47
C ALA A 85 -4.40 3.84 21.57
N GLY A 86 -3.10 3.49 21.60
CA GLY A 86 -2.57 2.32 20.87
C GLY A 86 -2.30 2.54 19.38
N GLY A 87 -2.04 3.79 18.96
CA GLY A 87 -1.73 4.11 17.56
C GLY A 87 -0.47 3.40 17.02
N GLN A 88 -0.56 2.87 15.80
CA GLN A 88 0.48 2.08 15.13
C GLN A 88 1.12 2.90 14.00
N LEU A 89 1.75 4.02 14.34
CA LEU A 89 2.32 4.94 13.35
C LEU A 89 3.35 4.26 12.45
N GLU A 90 4.22 3.43 13.02
CA GLU A 90 5.24 2.69 12.27
C GLU A 90 4.63 1.76 11.22
N ALA A 91 3.57 1.02 11.60
CA ALA A 91 2.83 0.16 10.69
C ALA A 91 2.20 0.96 9.55
N ALA A 92 1.63 2.13 9.86
CA ALA A 92 1.01 3.00 8.87
C ALA A 92 2.01 3.58 7.89
N LEU A 93 3.18 4.04 8.37
CA LEU A 93 4.25 4.54 7.53
C LEU A 93 4.84 3.44 6.65
N LEU A 94 5.11 2.27 7.23
CA LEU A 94 5.61 1.12 6.49
C LEU A 94 4.62 0.65 5.42
N GLY A 95 3.35 0.47 5.78
CA GLY A 95 2.33 0.07 4.81
C GLY A 95 2.14 1.10 3.70
N SER A 96 2.08 2.39 4.04
CA SER A 96 2.03 3.48 3.06
C SER A 96 3.24 3.43 2.11
N ALA A 97 4.44 3.25 2.65
CA ALA A 97 5.67 3.17 1.87
C ALA A 97 5.70 1.93 0.96
N LEU A 98 5.21 0.78 1.42
CA LEU A 98 5.11 -0.43 0.60
C LEU A 98 4.06 -0.28 -0.50
N GLY A 99 2.86 0.17 -0.15
CA GLY A 99 1.74 0.35 -1.05
C GLY A 99 2.05 1.34 -2.18
N LEU A 100 2.62 2.50 -1.84
CA LEU A 100 2.98 3.53 -2.82
C LEU A 100 4.31 3.24 -3.52
N GLY A 101 5.30 2.85 -2.72
CA GLY A 101 6.69 2.77 -3.15
C GLY A 101 6.94 1.61 -4.10
N LEU A 102 6.38 0.42 -3.82
CA LEU A 102 6.67 -0.74 -4.65
C LEU A 102 6.15 -0.59 -6.10
N PRO A 103 4.88 -0.18 -6.35
CA PRO A 103 4.41 0.11 -7.71
C PRO A 103 5.16 1.26 -8.37
N TYR A 104 5.49 2.32 -7.62
CA TYR A 104 6.25 3.45 -8.15
C TYR A 104 7.65 3.03 -8.58
N LEU A 105 8.36 2.25 -7.76
CA LEU A 105 9.68 1.72 -8.09
C LEU A 105 9.61 0.83 -9.33
N ALA A 106 8.60 -0.04 -9.42
CA ALA A 106 8.38 -0.89 -10.58
C ALA A 106 8.15 -0.06 -11.86
N TYR A 107 7.36 1.01 -11.80
CA TYR A 107 7.18 1.95 -12.89
C TYR A 107 8.49 2.64 -13.30
N ARG A 108 9.26 3.14 -12.32
CA ARG A 108 10.51 3.86 -12.55
C ARG A 108 11.62 2.98 -13.13
N LEU A 109 11.64 1.70 -12.76
CA LEU A 109 12.58 0.71 -13.31
C LEU A 109 12.13 0.21 -14.69
N GLY A 110 10.83 0.07 -14.92
CA GLY A 110 10.26 -0.33 -16.21
C GLY A 110 10.43 0.72 -17.31
N GLY A 111 10.37 2.01 -16.98
CA GLY A 111 10.57 3.10 -17.95
C GLY A 111 12.04 3.39 -18.32
N LYS A 112 13.01 2.69 -17.72
CA LYS A 112 14.44 2.82 -18.00
C LYS A 112 15.02 1.64 -18.80
N ALA A 113 14.17 0.75 -19.31
CA ALA A 113 14.54 -0.51 -19.95
C ALA A 113 14.18 -0.57 -21.43
#